data_AF-A0A1I7XCZ1-F1
#
_entry.id   AF-A0A1I7XCZ1-F1
#
_cell.length_a   1.000
_cell.length_b   1.000
_cell.length_c   1.000
_cell.angle_alpha   90.00
_cell.angle_beta   90.00
_cell.angle_gamma   90.00
#
_symmetry.space_group_name_H-M   'P 1'
#
loop_
_entity.id
_entity.type
_entity.pdbx_description
1 polymer ?
#
loop_
_entity_poly.entity_id
_entity_poly.type
_entity_poly.pdbx_seq_one_letter_code
_entity_poly.pdbx_strand_id
1 'polypeptide(L)'
;MNSVDYQDVLGHRLVSYLQRFSIVSFTFQQDNAIIHSSRSTNTWLEDNDVATMDWPSHSLDLNLMKNLWATLVCRIHGDKCQFEATKDLQSAICKAWSKADKSVIKNLVINRSGSCTHY
;
A
#
# COMPACT_ATOMS: atom_id res chain seq x y z
N MET A 1 -4.77 -1.24 15.18
CA MET A 1 -3.59 -0.46 14.80
C MET A 1 -3.91 1.01 15.01
N ASN A 2 -3.10 1.71 15.79
CA ASN A 2 -3.14 3.16 15.96
C ASN A 2 -2.00 3.83 15.16
N SER A 3 -1.85 5.15 15.27
CA SER A 3 -0.78 5.89 14.57
C SER A 3 0.63 5.45 14.99
N VAL A 4 0.85 5.13 16.27
CA VAL A 4 2.16 4.70 16.79
C VAL A 4 2.50 3.31 16.26
N ASP A 5 1.56 2.36 16.31
CA ASP A 5 1.74 1.03 15.73
C ASP A 5 2.07 1.13 14.23
N TYR A 6 1.44 2.08 13.53
CA TYR A 6 1.68 2.30 12.11
C TYR A 6 3.09 2.85 11.85
N GLN A 7 3.52 3.85 12.63
CA GLN A 7 4.87 4.42 12.56
C GLN A 7 5.94 3.36 12.82
N ASP A 8 5.73 2.47 13.78
CA ASP A 8 6.62 1.34 14.07
C ASP A 8 6.80 0.42 12.85
N VAL A 9 5.68 0.06 12.21
CA VAL A 9 5.70 -0.73 10.96
C VAL A 9 6.46 0.01 9.86
N LEU A 10 6.24 1.32 9.69
CA LEU A 10 6.96 2.11 8.69
C LEU A 10 8.45 2.21 8.99
N GLY A 11 8.86 2.37 10.24
CA GLY A 11 10.28 2.39 10.62
C GLY A 11 10.99 1.08 10.26
N HIS A 12 10.38 -0.04 10.65
CA HIS A 12 10.95 -1.36 10.41
C HIS A 12 10.94 -1.82 8.95
N ARG A 13 10.00 -1.32 8.13
CA ARG A 13 9.82 -1.78 6.75
C ARG A 13 10.21 -0.72 5.72
N LEU A 14 9.60 0.45 5.80
CA LEU A 14 9.78 1.51 4.81
C LEU A 14 11.13 2.20 4.97
N VAL A 15 11.43 2.75 6.15
CA VAL A 15 12.68 3.51 6.37
C VAL A 15 13.90 2.62 6.15
N SER A 16 13.86 1.39 6.68
CA SER A 16 14.90 0.39 6.44
C SER A 16 15.09 0.07 4.94
N TYR A 17 14.02 0.09 4.14
CA TYR A 17 14.10 -0.09 2.70
C TYR A 17 14.70 1.13 1.99
N LEU A 18 14.24 2.34 2.34
CA LEU A 18 14.75 3.59 1.76
C LEU A 18 16.25 3.76 2.01
N GLN A 19 16.71 3.50 3.24
CA GLN A 19 18.13 3.54 3.61
C GLN A 19 18.97 2.56 2.80
N ARG A 20 18.42 1.37 2.49
CA ARG A 20 19.11 0.37 1.66
C ARG A 20 19.28 0.83 0.20
N PHE A 21 18.43 1.72 -0.28
CA PHE A 21 18.42 2.20 -1.67
C PHE A 21 18.63 3.71 -1.76
N SER A 22 19.55 4.26 -0.97
CA SER A 22 19.78 5.72 -0.81
C SER A 22 20.20 6.47 -2.07
N ILE A 23 20.58 5.78 -3.15
CA ILE A 23 20.95 6.40 -4.44
C ILE A 23 19.71 6.83 -5.24
N VAL A 24 18.53 6.28 -4.93
CA VAL A 24 17.29 6.54 -5.65
C VAL A 24 16.34 7.35 -4.77
N SER A 25 15.76 8.41 -5.32
CA SER A 25 14.69 9.16 -4.65
C SER A 25 13.37 8.38 -4.76
N PHE A 26 12.71 8.17 -3.63
CA PHE A 26 11.39 7.55 -3.57
C PHE A 26 10.36 8.55 -3.06
N THR A 27 9.13 8.44 -3.56
CA THR A 27 7.96 9.11 -3.00
C THR A 27 7.05 8.05 -2.42
N PHE A 28 6.77 8.13 -1.12
CA PHE A 28 5.86 7.25 -0.42
C PHE A 28 4.41 7.67 -0.67
N GLN A 29 3.58 6.70 -1.01
CA GLN A 29 2.16 6.91 -1.20
C GLN A 29 1.37 6.11 -0.16
N GLN A 30 0.48 6.82 0.54
CA GLN A 30 -0.47 6.26 1.50
C GLN A 30 -1.86 6.85 1.23
N ASP A 31 -2.91 6.25 1.80
CA ASP A 31 -4.24 6.86 1.77
C ASP A 31 -4.49 7.76 2.99
N ASN A 32 -5.55 8.56 2.92
CA ASN A 32 -5.94 9.49 3.97
C ASN A 32 -6.74 8.81 5.10
N ALA A 33 -6.41 7.56 5.45
CA ALA A 33 -6.98 6.95 6.65
C ALA A 33 -6.58 7.77 7.89
N ILE A 34 -7.47 7.89 8.88
CA ILE A 34 -7.29 8.80 10.04
C ILE A 34 -5.92 8.63 10.71
N ILE A 35 -5.45 7.39 10.88
CA ILE A 35 -4.15 7.11 11.50
C ILE A 35 -2.96 7.45 10.59
N HIS A 36 -3.11 7.36 9.27
CA HIS A 36 -2.08 7.67 8.27
C HIS A 36 -1.93 9.18 8.08
N SER A 37 -3.04 9.92 8.08
CA SER A 37 -3.07 11.38 7.94
C SER A 37 -3.10 12.12 9.28
N SER A 38 -2.89 11.42 10.40
CA SER A 38 -2.84 12.06 11.71
C SER A 38 -1.64 12.99 11.81
N ARG A 39 -1.76 14.08 12.61
CA ARG A 39 -0.64 14.99 12.86
C ARG A 39 0.61 14.24 13.34
N SER A 40 0.43 13.25 14.22
CA SER A 40 1.52 12.41 14.72
C SER A 40 2.24 11.67 13.60
N THR A 41 1.51 11.04 12.68
CA THR A 41 2.11 10.29 11.56
C THR A 41 2.76 11.22 10.54
N ASN A 42 2.15 12.36 10.23
CA ASN A 42 2.74 13.33 9.31
C ASN A 42 4.06 13.89 9.85
N THR A 43 4.10 14.29 11.13
CA THR A 43 5.35 14.74 11.77
C THR A 43 6.39 13.63 11.78
N TRP A 44 6.01 12.38 12.08
CA TRP A 44 6.95 11.26 12.03
C TRP A 44 7.54 11.03 10.63
N LEU A 45 6.75 11.17 9.57
CA LEU A 45 7.21 11.02 8.19
C LEU A 45 8.20 12.14 7.80
N GLU A 46 7.92 13.37 8.22
CA GLU A 46 8.82 14.52 8.06
C GLU A 46 10.14 14.29 8.80
N ASP A 47 10.09 13.88 10.06
CA ASP A 47 11.27 13.61 10.91
C ASP A 47 12.16 12.47 10.37
N ASN A 48 11.62 11.58 9.53
CA ASN A 48 12.33 10.46 8.92
C ASN A 48 12.70 10.70 7.45
N ASP A 49 12.61 11.94 6.97
CA ASP A 49 12.92 12.34 5.58
C ASP A 49 12.13 11.50 4.53
N VAL A 50 10.92 11.07 4.87
CA VAL A 50 10.08 10.29 3.97
C VAL A 50 9.25 11.25 3.12
N ALA A 51 9.67 11.48 1.88
CA ALA A 51 8.88 12.24 0.92
C ALA A 51 7.54 11.55 0.66
N THR A 52 6.43 12.26 0.87
CA THR A 52 5.08 11.74 0.67
C THR A 52 4.42 12.37 -0.57
N MET A 53 3.51 11.62 -1.19
CA MET A 53 2.69 12.15 -2.29
C MET A 53 1.46 12.88 -1.74
N ASP A 54 1.20 14.10 -2.20
CA ASP A 54 -0.03 14.82 -1.89
C ASP A 54 -1.23 14.06 -2.49
N TRP A 55 -2.12 13.61 -1.61
CA TRP A 55 -3.30 12.84 -1.99
C TRP A 55 -4.57 13.69 -1.94
N PRO A 56 -5.30 13.87 -3.05
CA PRO A 56 -6.58 14.59 -2.99
C PRO A 56 -7.58 13.77 -2.17
N SER A 57 -8.18 14.42 -1.18
CA SER A 57 -9.35 13.93 -0.46
C SER A 57 -10.36 13.38 -1.48
N HIS A 58 -10.85 12.16 -1.28
CA HIS A 58 -11.81 11.44 -2.15
C HIS A 58 -11.25 10.66 -3.36
N SER A 59 -9.94 10.56 -3.54
CA SER A 59 -9.36 9.76 -4.64
C SER A 59 -9.22 8.27 -4.27
N LEU A 60 -10.36 7.60 -4.02
CA LEU A 60 -10.37 6.16 -3.72
C LEU A 60 -9.81 5.34 -4.88
N ASP A 61 -10.11 5.76 -6.11
CA ASP A 61 -9.79 5.08 -7.36
C ASP A 61 -8.30 5.09 -7.68
N LEU A 62 -7.55 6.02 -7.09
CA LEU A 62 -6.11 6.17 -7.32
C LEU A 62 -5.27 5.32 -6.35
N ASN A 63 -5.86 4.74 -5.29
CA ASN A 63 -5.08 3.98 -4.32
C ASN A 63 -4.72 2.60 -4.91
N LEU A 64 -3.47 2.49 -5.38
CA LEU A 64 -2.88 1.24 -5.89
C LEU A 64 -3.09 0.07 -4.93
N MET A 65 -3.01 0.31 -3.62
CA MET A 65 -3.24 -0.74 -2.63
C MET A 65 -4.69 -1.23 -2.64
N LYS A 66 -5.68 -0.37 -2.84
CA LYS A 66 -7.08 -0.80 -2.93
C LYS A 66 -7.31 -1.68 -4.16
N ASN A 67 -6.76 -1.29 -5.31
CA ASN A 67 -6.90 -2.08 -6.54
C ASN A 67 -6.16 -3.43 -6.44
N LEU A 68 -4.99 -3.44 -5.78
CA LEU A 68 -4.27 -4.68 -5.50
C LEU A 68 -5.04 -5.58 -4.54
N TRP A 69 -5.61 -5.03 -3.46
CA TRP A 69 -6.46 -5.76 -2.54
C TRP A 69 -7.70 -6.32 -3.22
N ALA A 70 -8.39 -5.54 -4.07
CA ALA A 70 -9.52 -6.03 -4.85
C ALA A 70 -9.14 -7.23 -5.72
N THR A 71 -7.99 -7.15 -6.40
CA THR A 71 -7.46 -8.26 -7.22
C THR A 71 -7.18 -9.51 -6.38
N LEU A 72 -6.59 -9.35 -5.19
CA LEU A 72 -6.31 -10.46 -4.27
C LEU A 72 -7.60 -11.08 -3.74
N VAL A 73 -8.57 -10.25 -3.33
CA VAL A 73 -9.88 -10.70 -2.84
C VAL A 73 -10.62 -11.47 -3.91
N CYS A 74 -10.63 -10.99 -5.16
CA CYS A 74 -11.24 -11.69 -6.29
C CYS A 74 -10.59 -13.07 -6.53
N ARG A 75 -9.26 -13.18 -6.42
CA ARG A 75 -8.57 -14.47 -6.55
C ARG A 75 -8.92 -15.43 -5.42
N ILE A 76 -8.90 -14.96 -4.18
CA ILE A 76 -9.21 -15.77 -2.99
C ILE A 76 -10.66 -16.28 -3.04
N HIS A 77 -11.62 -15.44 -3.44
CA HIS A 77 -13.04 -15.83 -3.52
C HIS A 77 -13.38 -16.63 -4.77
N GLY A 78 -12.66 -16.42 -5.89
CA GLY A 78 -12.80 -17.22 -7.11
C GLY A 78 -12.51 -18.70 -6.87
N ASP A 79 -11.61 -19.00 -5.94
CA ASP A 79 -11.26 -20.36 -5.51
C ASP A 79 -12.32 -20.98 -4.55
N LYS A 80 -13.46 -20.30 -4.30
CA LYS A 80 -14.58 -20.74 -3.44
C LYS A 80 -14.19 -21.23 -2.05
N CYS A 81 -13.06 -20.78 -1.52
CA CYS A 81 -12.58 -21.20 -0.21
C CYS A 81 -13.33 -20.44 0.88
N GLN A 82 -14.22 -21.14 1.60
CA GLN A 82 -14.64 -20.70 2.93
C GLN A 82 -13.54 -21.08 3.91
N PHE A 83 -13.13 -20.12 4.74
CA PHE A 83 -12.07 -20.32 5.72
C PHE A 83 -12.68 -20.30 7.12
N GLU A 84 -12.71 -21.45 7.78
CA GLU A 84 -13.18 -21.58 9.16
C GLU A 84 -12.12 -21.13 10.18
N ALA A 85 -10.83 -21.15 9.79
CA ALA A 85 -9.72 -20.75 10.64
C ALA A 85 -8.90 -19.61 10.04
N THR A 86 -8.48 -18.67 10.89
CA THR A 86 -7.63 -17.53 10.52
C THR A 86 -6.32 -17.96 9.85
N LYS A 87 -5.76 -19.12 10.24
CA LYS A 87 -4.53 -19.66 9.65
C LYS A 87 -4.71 -20.04 8.18
N ASP A 88 -5.88 -20.56 7.82
CA ASP A 88 -6.17 -20.98 6.45
C ASP A 88 -6.36 -19.75 5.55
N LEU A 89 -7.05 -18.73 6.06
CA LEU A 89 -7.17 -17.43 5.39
C LEU A 89 -5.80 -16.78 5.18
N GLN A 90 -4.94 -16.77 6.21
CA GLN A 90 -3.59 -16.22 6.09
C GLN A 90 -2.77 -16.96 5.03
N SER A 91 -2.84 -18.30 5.01
CA SER A 91 -2.17 -19.14 4.01
C SER A 91 -2.67 -18.84 2.59
N ALA A 92 -3.98 -18.66 2.42
CA ALA A 92 -4.57 -18.30 1.14
C ALA A 92 -4.13 -16.91 0.66
N ILE A 93 -4.11 -15.91 1.55
CA ILE A 93 -3.60 -14.57 1.24
C ILE A 93 -2.13 -14.65 0.80
N CYS A 94 -1.28 -15.36 1.54
CA CYS A 94 0.14 -15.53 1.17
C CYS A 94 0.31 -16.23 -0.20
N LYS A 95 -0.50 -17.25 -0.50
CA LYS A 95 -0.50 -17.94 -1.80
C LYS A 95 -1.00 -17.05 -2.94
N ALA A 96 -2.04 -16.26 -2.71
CA ALA A 96 -2.55 -15.34 -3.72
C ALA A 96 -1.53 -14.22 -4.01
N TRP A 97 -0.87 -13.72 -2.97
CA TRP A 97 0.19 -12.71 -3.08
C TRP A 97 1.41 -13.23 -3.84
N SER A 98 1.90 -14.44 -3.55
CA SER A 98 3.07 -15.01 -4.24
C SER A 98 2.82 -15.27 -5.72
N LYS A 99 1.55 -15.46 -6.11
CA LYS A 99 1.11 -15.60 -7.51
C LYS A 99 0.76 -14.26 -8.17
N ALA A 100 0.85 -13.13 -7.47
CA ALA A 100 0.64 -11.82 -8.07
C ALA A 100 1.81 -11.51 -9.01
N ASP A 101 1.53 -11.50 -10.31
CA ASP A 101 2.56 -11.26 -11.32
C ASP A 101 2.99 -9.79 -11.32
N LYS A 102 4.27 -9.52 -11.62
CA LYS A 102 4.78 -8.15 -11.75
C LYS A 102 4.01 -7.32 -12.79
N SER A 103 3.42 -7.98 -13.80
CA SER A 103 2.52 -7.36 -14.78
C SER A 103 1.25 -6.77 -14.16
N VAL A 104 0.70 -7.40 -13.10
CA VAL A 104 -0.45 -6.84 -12.37
C VAL A 104 -0.07 -5.51 -11.73
N ILE A 105 1.09 -5.47 -11.07
CA ILE A 105 1.61 -4.25 -10.43
C ILE A 105 1.90 -3.17 -11.49
N LYS A 106 2.55 -3.55 -12.61
CA LYS A 106 2.83 -2.62 -13.71
C LYS A 106 1.56 -2.06 -14.34
N ASN A 107 0.56 -2.88 -14.61
CA ASN A 107 -0.71 -2.42 -15.19
C ASN A 107 -1.46 -1.45 -14.26
N LEU A 108 -1.39 -1.70 -12.94
CA LEU A 108 -1.94 -0.78 -11.94
C LEU A 108 -1.22 0.57 -11.92
N VAL A 109 0.11 0.58 -12.11
CA VAL A 109 0.91 1.82 -12.19
C VAL A 109 0.67 2.56 -13.51
N ILE A 110 0.63 1.87 -14.64
CA ILE A 110 0.47 2.45 -15.99
C ILE A 110 -0.92 3.08 -16.18
N ASN A 111 -1.98 2.48 -15.63
CA ASN A 111 -3.32 3.07 -15.68
C ASN A 111 -3.42 4.42 -14.96
N ARG A 112 -2.45 4.77 -14.09
CA ARG A 112 -2.40 6.09 -13.43
C ARG A 112 -1.77 7.16 -14.31
N SER A 113 -0.79 6.81 -15.14
CA SER A 113 -0.17 7.75 -16.10
C SER A 113 -1.12 8.24 -17.20
N GLY A 114 -2.18 7.49 -17.52
CA GLY A 114 -3.21 7.93 -18.48
C GLY A 114 -4.26 8.90 -17.94
N SER A 115 -4.31 9.09 -16.61
CA SER A 115 -5.28 9.99 -15.95
C SER A 115 -4.69 11.37 -15.63
N CYS A 116 -3.35 11.51 -15.67
CA CYS A 116 -2.65 12.75 -15.34
C CYS A 116 -2.57 13.80 -16.48
N THR A 117 -3.41 13.71 -17.53
CA THR A 117 -3.44 14.74 -18.61
C THR A 117 -4.47 15.84 -18.41
N HIS A 118 -5.20 15.86 -17.31
CA HIS A 118 -6.09 16.97 -16.98
C HIS A 118 -6.02 17.26 -15.48
N TYR A 119 -5.16 18.20 -15.09
CA TYR A 119 -5.44 19.37 -14.25
C TYR A 119 -4.25 20.31 -14.31
#